data_AF-A0AAD7I834-F1
#
_entry.id   AF-A0AAD7I834-F1
#
_cell.length_a   1.000
_cell.length_b   1.000
_cell.length_c   1.000
_cell.angle_alpha   90.00
_cell.angle_beta   90.00
_cell.angle_gamma   90.00
#
_symmetry.space_group_name_H-M   'P 1'
#
loop_
_entity.id
_entity.type
_entity.pdbx_description
1 polymer ?
#
loop_
_entity_poly.entity_id
_entity_poly.type
_entity_poly.pdbx_seq_one_letter_code
_entity_poly.pdbx_strand_id
1 'polypeptide(L)'
;IDQVHMKNIGILQFIKSLTNYIPHADIYKKELYIRFRTRVAKLSIPPGKTPISPLATSGKNEVSVTELKDGMLDFLEQMGQVDGNYDFCLWFGSGDGMSYNNMLLLKEYLQNHNDPFQSFESRQPILQVWQMMWTDLCRIFETHWGTPLNNNPVTLGYSAKKIGCAPPSNLKKVDYYPSVQLLNLVHDM
;
A
#
# COMPACT_ATOMS: atom_id res chain seq x y z
N ILE A 1 -9.24 16.58 -7.64
CA ILE A 1 -9.61 16.11 -6.28
C ILE A 1 -10.85 16.86 -5.83
N ASP A 2 -11.94 16.17 -5.49
CA ASP A 2 -13.17 16.82 -5.03
C ASP A 2 -13.09 17.16 -3.53
N GLN A 3 -12.70 18.39 -3.25
CA GLN A 3 -12.52 18.91 -1.90
C GLN A 3 -13.84 18.98 -1.10
N VAL A 4 -14.97 19.24 -1.77
CA VAL A 4 -16.29 19.32 -1.13
C VAL A 4 -16.71 17.94 -0.64
N HIS A 5 -16.49 16.92 -1.47
CA HIS A 5 -16.75 15.53 -1.11
C HIS A 5 -15.89 15.06 0.06
N MET A 6 -14.58 15.37 0.04
CA MET A 6 -13.65 15.05 1.13
C MET A 6 -14.08 15.69 2.45
N LYS A 7 -14.47 16.97 2.42
CA LYS A 7 -14.99 17.68 3.60
C LYS A 7 -16.26 17.02 4.15
N ASN A 8 -17.19 16.62 3.27
CA ASN A 8 -18.42 15.95 3.66
C ASN A 8 -18.17 14.57 4.28
N ILE A 9 -17.23 13.79 3.74
CA ILE A 9 -16.79 12.51 4.34
C ILE A 9 -16.19 12.77 5.72
N GLY A 10 -15.29 13.76 5.84
CA GLY A 10 -14.66 14.11 7.12
C GLY A 10 -15.67 14.46 8.21
N ILE A 11 -16.67 15.30 7.88
CA ILE A 11 -17.75 15.65 8.81
C ILE A 11 -18.54 14.42 9.25
N LEU A 12 -18.95 13.57 8.30
CA LEU A 12 -19.72 12.36 8.63
C LEU A 12 -18.90 11.36 9.45
N GLN A 13 -17.61 11.24 9.18
CA GLN A 13 -16.71 10.39 9.96
C GLN A 13 -16.52 10.90 11.39
N PHE A 14 -16.42 12.21 11.58
CA PHE A 14 -16.36 12.82 12.91
C PHE A 14 -17.66 12.57 13.71
N ILE A 15 -18.82 12.77 13.08
CA ILE A 15 -20.13 12.49 13.72
C ILE A 15 -20.25 11.00 14.03
N LYS A 16 -19.78 10.12 13.14
CA LYS A 16 -19.77 8.66 13.36
C LYS A 16 -18.96 8.30 14.62
N SER A 17 -17.78 8.90 14.76
CA SER A 17 -16.96 8.73 15.98
C SER A 17 -17.72 9.18 17.22
N LEU A 18 -18.36 10.36 17.20
CA LEU A 18 -19.17 10.84 18.33
C LEU A 18 -20.33 9.88 18.68
N THR A 19 -21.06 9.37 17.69
CA THR A 19 -22.15 8.40 17.92
C THR A 19 -21.69 7.04 18.45
N ASN A 20 -20.40 6.70 18.28
CA ASN A 20 -19.84 5.47 18.86
C ASN A 20 -19.46 5.66 20.32
N TYR A 21 -19.06 6.86 20.74
CA TYR A 21 -18.67 7.17 22.12
C TYR A 21 -19.83 7.65 22.99
N ILE A 22 -20.86 8.29 22.42
CA ILE A 22 -21.99 8.87 23.17
C ILE A 22 -23.26 8.01 22.95
N PRO A 23 -23.70 7.22 23.94
CA PRO A 23 -24.86 6.33 23.80
C PRO A 23 -26.17 7.06 23.45
N HIS A 24 -26.34 8.31 23.92
CA HIS A 24 -27.55 9.10 23.63
C HIS A 24 -27.63 9.62 22.19
N ALA A 25 -26.51 9.62 21.45
CA ALA A 25 -26.48 10.02 20.05
C ALA A 25 -26.82 8.87 19.09
N ASP A 26 -27.10 7.67 19.61
CA ASP A 26 -27.41 6.48 18.81
C ASP A 26 -28.62 6.65 17.86
N ILE A 27 -29.55 7.54 18.25
CA ILE A 27 -30.72 7.94 17.45
C ILE A 27 -30.31 8.42 16.05
N TYR A 28 -29.15 9.07 15.92
CA TYR A 28 -28.65 9.61 14.66
C TYR A 28 -27.92 8.58 13.79
N LYS A 29 -27.57 7.38 14.30
CA LYS A 29 -26.81 6.39 13.54
C LYS A 29 -27.52 5.98 12.25
N LYS A 30 -28.83 5.75 12.30
CA LYS A 30 -29.61 5.33 11.13
C LYS A 30 -29.52 6.35 10.01
N GLU A 31 -29.70 7.64 10.33
CA GLU A 31 -29.63 8.72 9.34
C GLU A 31 -28.19 8.90 8.81
N LEU A 32 -27.20 8.77 9.68
CA LEU A 32 -25.79 8.82 9.32
C LEU A 32 -25.41 7.73 8.31
N TYR A 33 -25.82 6.47 8.53
CA TYR A 33 -25.60 5.38 7.57
C TYR A 33 -26.30 5.61 6.23
N ILE A 34 -27.50 6.20 6.22
CA ILE A 34 -28.19 6.57 4.99
C ILE A 34 -27.36 7.61 4.23
N ARG A 35 -26.88 8.66 4.90
CA ARG A 35 -26.04 9.70 4.27
C ARG A 35 -24.72 9.15 3.74
N PHE A 36 -24.13 8.16 4.42
CA PHE A 36 -22.97 7.41 3.92
C PHE A 36 -23.26 6.66 2.61
N ARG A 37 -24.42 6.00 2.52
CA ARG A 37 -24.81 5.21 1.35
C ARG A 37 -25.31 6.03 0.16
N THR A 38 -25.80 7.25 0.38
CA THR A 38 -26.41 8.07 -0.68
C THR A 38 -25.55 9.27 -1.04
N ARG A 39 -25.23 10.14 -0.07
CA ARG A 39 -24.70 11.49 -0.32
C ARG A 39 -23.19 11.54 -0.47
N VAL A 40 -22.48 10.61 0.18
CA VAL A 40 -21.02 10.48 0.06
C VAL A 40 -20.58 9.15 -0.56
N ALA A 41 -21.51 8.39 -1.13
CA ALA A 41 -21.16 7.20 -1.90
C ALA A 41 -20.74 7.61 -3.32
N LYS A 42 -19.44 7.65 -3.58
CA LYS A 42 -18.88 7.68 -4.94
C LYS A 42 -18.20 6.36 -5.22
N LEU A 43 -18.46 5.77 -6.40
CA LEU A 43 -17.90 4.48 -6.82
C LEU A 43 -18.11 3.38 -5.75
N SER A 44 -19.35 3.22 -5.28
CA SER A 44 -19.66 2.17 -4.31
C SER A 44 -19.38 0.80 -4.92
N ILE A 45 -18.63 -0.03 -4.18
CA ILE A 45 -18.51 -1.45 -4.49
C ILE A 45 -19.92 -2.04 -4.41
N PRO A 46 -20.35 -2.85 -5.39
CA PRO A 46 -21.66 -3.47 -5.37
C PRO A 46 -21.84 -4.29 -4.09
N PRO A 47 -23.01 -4.22 -3.44
CA PRO A 47 -23.26 -4.96 -2.21
C PRO A 47 -23.23 -6.46 -2.49
N GLY A 48 -22.23 -7.15 -1.96
CA GLY A 48 -22.04 -8.59 -2.13
C GLY A 48 -20.71 -9.03 -1.53
N LYS A 49 -20.60 -10.33 -1.21
CA LYS A 49 -19.28 -10.91 -0.89
C LYS A 49 -18.53 -11.05 -2.21
N THR A 50 -17.37 -10.43 -2.32
CA THR A 50 -16.45 -10.74 -3.42
C THR A 50 -15.98 -12.19 -3.25
N PRO A 51 -16.15 -13.06 -4.24
CA PRO A 51 -15.60 -14.41 -4.17
C PRO A 51 -14.07 -14.29 -4.06
N ILE A 52 -13.51 -14.85 -3.00
CA ILE A 52 -12.07 -14.93 -2.81
C ILE A 52 -11.68 -16.35 -3.23
N SER A 53 -10.93 -16.45 -4.32
CA SER A 53 -10.34 -17.71 -4.77
C SER A 53 -8.85 -17.68 -4.39
N PRO A 54 -8.41 -18.44 -3.37
CA PRO A 54 -6.99 -18.50 -3.03
C PRO A 54 -6.24 -19.19 -4.18
N LEU A 55 -5.13 -18.57 -4.61
CA LEU A 55 -4.20 -19.18 -5.54
C LEU A 55 -3.22 -20.07 -4.78
N ALA A 56 -2.75 -21.14 -5.41
CA ALA A 56 -1.73 -22.02 -4.86
C ALA A 56 -0.37 -21.29 -4.83
N THR A 57 0.47 -21.64 -3.86
CA THR A 57 1.82 -21.07 -3.75
C THR A 57 2.72 -21.58 -4.86
N SER A 58 3.52 -20.70 -5.46
CA SER A 58 4.58 -21.07 -6.39
C SER A 58 5.93 -21.14 -5.66
N GLY A 59 6.75 -22.15 -5.96
CA GLY A 59 8.10 -22.30 -5.39
C GLY A 59 9.19 -21.54 -6.14
N LYS A 60 8.80 -20.67 -7.07
CA LYS A 60 9.68 -19.93 -7.98
C LYS A 60 10.32 -18.74 -7.28
N ASN A 61 11.59 -18.46 -7.60
CA ASN A 61 12.35 -17.38 -7.00
C ASN A 61 12.04 -16.04 -7.69
N GLU A 62 11.40 -15.15 -6.94
CA GLU A 62 11.03 -13.81 -7.35
C GLU A 62 12.24 -12.91 -7.74
N VAL A 63 13.44 -13.23 -7.25
CA VAL A 63 14.67 -12.49 -7.57
C VAL A 63 15.13 -12.72 -9.01
N SER A 64 14.85 -13.91 -9.56
CA SER A 64 15.22 -14.26 -10.93
C SER A 64 14.10 -13.90 -11.90
N VAL A 65 14.43 -13.12 -12.94
CA VAL A 65 13.43 -12.67 -13.94
C VAL A 65 12.77 -13.83 -14.67
N THR A 66 13.51 -14.91 -14.95
CA THR A 66 12.98 -16.11 -15.63
C THR A 66 12.02 -16.90 -14.73
N GLU A 67 12.37 -17.08 -13.46
CA GLU A 67 11.52 -17.80 -12.51
C GLU A 67 10.30 -16.96 -12.13
N LEU A 68 10.44 -15.63 -12.05
CA LEU A 68 9.32 -14.72 -11.88
C LEU A 68 8.33 -14.83 -13.04
N LYS A 69 8.81 -14.90 -14.28
CA LYS A 69 7.96 -15.15 -15.46
C LYS A 69 7.20 -16.48 -15.33
N ASP A 70 7.89 -17.55 -14.94
CA ASP A 70 7.27 -18.86 -14.77
C ASP A 70 6.19 -18.85 -13.68
N GLY A 71 6.49 -18.28 -12.50
CA GLY A 71 5.52 -18.18 -11.41
C GLY A 71 4.32 -17.33 -11.78
N MET A 72 4.54 -16.31 -12.62
CA MET A 72 3.48 -15.49 -13.16
C MET A 72 2.56 -16.21 -14.14
N LEU A 73 3.10 -17.10 -14.98
CA LEU A 73 2.32 -17.94 -15.88
C LEU A 73 1.53 -18.99 -15.10
N ASP A 74 2.13 -19.58 -14.06
CA ASP A 74 1.48 -20.49 -13.12
C ASP A 74 0.26 -19.83 -12.45
N PHE A 75 0.39 -18.58 -11.97
CA PHE A 75 -0.77 -17.85 -11.45
C PHE A 75 -1.86 -17.56 -12.49
N LEU A 76 -1.47 -17.27 -13.75
CA LEU A 76 -2.44 -17.04 -14.83
C LEU A 76 -3.19 -18.34 -15.18
N GLU A 77 -2.47 -19.46 -15.22
CA GLU A 77 -3.04 -20.79 -15.45
C GLU A 77 -4.05 -21.17 -14.36
N GLN A 78 -3.72 -20.90 -13.09
CA GLN A 78 -4.63 -21.12 -11.95
C GLN A 78 -5.90 -20.26 -12.03
N MET A 79 -5.84 -19.10 -12.69
CA MET A 79 -7.01 -18.26 -12.98
C MET A 79 -7.76 -18.69 -14.26
N GLY A 80 -7.28 -19.73 -14.94
CA GLY A 80 -7.87 -20.24 -16.18
C GLY A 80 -7.46 -19.49 -17.43
N GLN A 81 -6.42 -18.64 -17.37
CA GLN A 81 -5.87 -17.94 -18.54
C GLN A 81 -4.68 -18.71 -19.10
N VAL A 82 -4.79 -19.13 -20.37
CA VAL A 82 -3.76 -19.92 -21.05
C VAL A 82 -3.42 -19.25 -22.38
N ASP A 83 -2.18 -19.44 -22.86
CA ASP A 83 -1.76 -18.95 -24.17
C ASP A 83 -2.72 -19.43 -25.27
N GLY A 84 -3.20 -18.49 -26.11
CA GLY A 84 -4.21 -18.72 -27.14
C GLY A 84 -5.67 -18.79 -26.67
N ASN A 85 -5.95 -18.83 -25.36
CA ASN A 85 -7.29 -18.76 -24.79
C ASN A 85 -7.29 -17.89 -23.53
N TYR A 86 -7.28 -16.57 -23.73
CA TYR A 86 -7.30 -15.59 -22.66
C TYR A 86 -8.28 -14.46 -22.97
N ASP A 87 -8.98 -13.99 -21.93
CA ASP A 87 -9.71 -12.74 -21.98
C ASP A 87 -8.75 -11.60 -21.66
N PHE A 88 -8.69 -10.58 -22.51
CA PHE A 88 -7.89 -9.39 -22.22
C PHE A 88 -8.49 -8.65 -21.02
N CYS A 89 -7.92 -8.91 -19.84
CA CYS A 89 -8.24 -8.26 -18.59
C CYS A 89 -6.97 -7.67 -18.00
N LEU A 90 -7.06 -6.42 -17.55
CA LEU A 90 -5.92 -5.74 -16.95
C LEU A 90 -5.68 -6.32 -15.56
N TRP A 91 -4.50 -6.92 -15.35
CA TRP A 91 -4.15 -7.58 -14.10
C TRP A 91 -3.06 -6.80 -13.37
N PHE A 92 -3.29 -6.56 -12.08
CA PHE A 92 -2.35 -5.86 -11.23
C PHE A 92 -1.45 -6.85 -10.50
N GLY A 93 -0.16 -6.82 -10.82
CA GLY A 93 0.86 -7.56 -10.09
C GLY A 93 1.49 -6.66 -9.06
N SER A 94 1.44 -7.04 -7.78
CA SER A 94 2.06 -6.25 -6.72
C SER A 94 3.12 -7.05 -5.97
N GLY A 95 4.22 -6.38 -5.64
CA GLY A 95 5.36 -6.99 -4.98
C GLY A 95 6.18 -5.96 -4.22
N ASP A 96 7.30 -6.42 -3.68
CA ASP A 96 8.32 -5.56 -3.10
C ASP A 96 9.08 -4.76 -4.19
N GLY A 97 10.05 -3.93 -3.77
CA GLY A 97 10.79 -3.08 -4.71
C GLY A 97 11.58 -3.87 -5.75
N MET A 98 12.09 -5.04 -5.40
CA MET A 98 12.88 -5.87 -6.31
C MET A 98 11.99 -6.54 -7.35
N SER A 99 10.89 -7.12 -6.92
CA SER A 99 9.93 -7.76 -7.82
C SER A 99 9.19 -6.77 -8.71
N TYR A 100 8.90 -5.57 -8.22
CA TYR A 100 8.43 -4.47 -9.08
C TYR A 100 9.42 -4.17 -10.21
N ASN A 101 10.71 -4.04 -9.89
CA ASN A 101 11.74 -3.79 -10.89
C ASN A 101 11.90 -4.97 -11.87
N ASN A 102 11.87 -6.20 -11.37
CA ASN A 102 11.92 -7.41 -12.21
C ASN A 102 10.70 -7.52 -13.14
N MET A 103 9.50 -7.10 -12.69
CA MET A 103 8.31 -7.03 -13.53
C MET A 103 8.44 -6.00 -14.65
N LEU A 104 9.03 -4.83 -14.37
CA LEU A 104 9.30 -3.82 -15.40
C LEU A 104 10.30 -4.34 -16.44
N LEU A 105 11.41 -4.93 -15.97
CA LEU A 105 12.40 -5.55 -16.85
C LEU A 105 11.78 -6.65 -17.72
N LEU A 106 10.92 -7.49 -17.14
CA LEU A 106 10.22 -8.53 -17.89
C LEU A 106 9.37 -7.96 -19.02
N LYS A 107 8.65 -6.86 -18.78
CA LYS A 107 7.88 -6.16 -19.83
C LYS A 107 8.78 -5.58 -20.92
N GLU A 108 9.91 -4.97 -20.55
CA GLU A 108 10.88 -4.47 -21.54
C GLU A 108 11.48 -5.58 -22.39
N TYR A 109 11.76 -6.75 -21.82
CA TYR A 109 12.27 -7.89 -22.58
C TYR A 109 11.23 -8.50 -23.51
N LEU A 110 9.96 -8.54 -23.11
CA LEU A 110 8.89 -9.22 -23.84
C LEU A 110 8.07 -8.27 -24.73
N GLN A 111 8.40 -6.99 -24.78
CA GLN A 111 7.68 -5.98 -25.59
C GLN A 111 7.62 -6.29 -27.09
N ASN A 112 8.55 -7.11 -27.61
CA ASN A 112 8.61 -7.46 -29.03
C ASN A 112 7.70 -8.63 -29.42
N HIS A 113 6.99 -9.24 -28.47
CA HIS A 113 5.99 -10.26 -28.77
C HIS A 113 4.72 -9.62 -29.33
N ASN A 114 4.18 -10.19 -30.41
CA ASN A 114 2.95 -9.69 -31.06
C ASN A 114 1.68 -9.99 -30.26
N ASP A 115 1.74 -10.96 -29.35
CA ASP A 115 0.59 -11.38 -28.55
C ASP A 115 0.60 -10.71 -27.15
N PRO A 116 -0.49 -10.02 -26.76
CA PRO A 116 -0.63 -9.34 -25.47
C PRO A 116 -0.38 -10.21 -24.23
N PHE A 117 -0.69 -11.52 -24.30
CA PHE A 117 -0.43 -12.45 -23.20
C PHE A 117 1.07 -12.75 -23.08
N GLN A 118 1.74 -13.00 -24.21
CA GLN A 118 3.18 -13.25 -24.24
C GLN A 118 4.03 -12.00 -23.92
N SER A 119 3.55 -10.81 -24.30
CA SER A 119 4.23 -9.54 -24.02
C SER A 119 4.00 -9.01 -22.61
N PHE A 120 3.09 -9.65 -21.84
CA PHE A 120 2.60 -9.16 -20.54
C PHE A 120 2.09 -7.70 -20.60
N GLU A 121 1.52 -7.29 -21.73
CA GLU A 121 0.96 -5.94 -21.89
C GLU A 121 -0.22 -5.70 -20.93
N SER A 122 -1.05 -6.72 -20.75
CA SER A 122 -2.20 -6.73 -19.83
C SER A 122 -1.79 -6.59 -18.37
N ARG A 123 -0.52 -6.85 -18.02
CA ARG A 123 -0.01 -6.76 -16.66
C ARG A 123 0.45 -5.35 -16.31
N GLN A 124 -0.08 -4.81 -15.23
CA GLN A 124 0.37 -3.56 -14.65
C GLN A 124 1.09 -3.83 -13.32
N PRO A 125 2.40 -3.62 -13.23
CA PRO A 125 3.12 -3.73 -11.97
C PRO A 125 2.75 -2.58 -11.05
N ILE A 126 2.45 -2.87 -9.79
CA ILE A 126 2.15 -1.89 -8.75
C ILE A 126 3.10 -2.13 -7.57
N LEU A 127 3.91 -1.14 -7.25
CA LEU A 127 4.70 -1.15 -6.03
C LEU A 127 3.77 -1.13 -4.81
N GLN A 128 3.94 -2.07 -3.88
CA GLN A 128 3.15 -2.06 -2.65
C GLN A 128 3.36 -0.74 -1.89
N VAL A 129 2.26 -0.01 -1.66
CA VAL A 129 2.29 1.30 -0.98
C VAL A 129 2.98 1.20 0.37
N TRP A 130 2.77 0.11 1.10
CA TRP A 130 3.42 -0.13 2.38
C TRP A 130 4.95 -0.22 2.27
N GLN A 131 5.47 -0.97 1.28
CA GLN A 131 6.92 -1.07 1.02
C GLN A 131 7.53 0.27 0.62
N MET A 132 6.79 1.06 -0.17
CA MET A 132 7.19 2.42 -0.55
C MET A 132 7.28 3.34 0.68
N MET A 133 6.25 3.34 1.52
CA MET A 133 6.24 4.14 2.76
C MET A 133 7.36 3.72 3.71
N TRP A 134 7.63 2.43 3.83
CA TRP A 134 8.70 1.92 4.70
C TRP A 134 10.09 2.32 4.19
N THR A 135 10.31 2.25 2.88
CA THR A 135 11.56 2.67 2.27
C THR A 135 11.79 4.18 2.45
N ASP A 136 10.75 4.99 2.28
CA ASP A 136 10.85 6.44 2.51
C ASP A 136 11.12 6.77 3.98
N LEU A 137 10.46 6.07 4.90
CA LEU A 137 10.73 6.17 6.34
C LEU A 137 12.19 5.82 6.67
N CYS A 138 12.73 4.72 6.14
CA CYS A 138 14.15 4.38 6.32
C CYS A 138 15.06 5.50 5.81
N ARG A 139 14.76 6.08 4.65
CA ARG A 139 15.52 7.20 4.07
C ARG A 139 15.48 8.44 4.97
N ILE A 140 14.33 8.77 5.55
CA ILE A 140 14.17 9.89 6.48
C ILE A 140 15.04 9.66 7.72
N PHE A 141 14.99 8.47 8.30
CA PHE A 141 15.80 8.14 9.47
C PHE A 141 17.30 8.18 9.13
N GLU A 142 17.73 7.58 8.03
CA GLU A 142 19.15 7.62 7.61
C GLU A 142 19.66 9.05 7.40
N THR A 143 18.83 9.93 6.81
CA THR A 143 19.23 11.32 6.49
C THR A 143 19.18 12.24 7.71
N HIS A 144 18.16 12.09 8.57
CA HIS A 144 17.84 13.07 9.61
C HIS A 144 18.13 12.60 11.04
N TRP A 145 18.53 11.34 11.27
CA TRP A 145 18.89 10.86 12.60
C TRP A 145 20.04 11.65 13.22
N GLY A 146 21.02 12.02 12.38
CA GLY A 146 22.24 12.72 12.81
C GLY A 146 23.27 11.80 13.46
N THR A 147 24.42 12.38 13.83
CA THR A 147 25.46 11.66 14.57
C THR A 147 25.15 11.65 16.08
N PRO A 148 25.50 10.58 16.81
CA PRO A 148 25.15 10.41 18.23
C PRO A 148 25.75 11.48 19.17
N LEU A 149 26.73 12.26 18.70
CA LEU A 149 27.38 13.35 19.43
C LEU A 149 26.82 14.73 19.09
N ASN A 150 25.86 14.82 18.17
CA ASN A 150 25.36 16.12 17.70
C ASN A 150 24.23 16.62 18.61
N ASN A 151 24.43 17.81 19.20
CA ASN A 151 23.43 18.51 20.03
C ASN A 151 22.48 19.40 19.20
N ASN A 152 22.45 19.22 17.87
CA ASN A 152 21.59 20.01 17.01
C ASN A 152 20.11 19.67 17.24
N PRO A 153 19.25 20.63 17.65
CA PRO A 153 17.84 20.39 17.93
C PRO A 153 17.00 19.97 16.71
N VAL A 154 17.55 20.12 15.50
CA VAL A 154 16.87 19.78 14.23
C VAL A 154 17.00 18.31 13.87
N THR A 155 17.82 17.52 14.57
CA THR A 155 17.99 16.09 14.26
C THR A 155 16.94 15.23 14.97
N LEU A 156 16.52 14.17 14.26
CA LEU A 156 15.54 13.22 14.78
C LEU A 156 16.09 12.47 16.01
N GLY A 157 17.39 12.20 16.04
CA GLY A 157 18.07 11.58 17.18
C GLY A 157 18.10 12.45 18.43
N TYR A 158 18.18 13.78 18.29
CA TYR A 158 18.12 14.69 19.44
C TYR A 158 16.73 14.68 20.08
N SER A 159 15.68 14.78 19.25
CA SER A 159 14.29 14.71 19.71
C SER A 159 13.97 13.36 20.33
N ALA A 160 14.41 12.25 19.70
CA ALA A 160 14.26 10.91 20.25
C ALA A 160 14.89 10.76 21.65
N LYS A 161 16.09 11.32 21.85
CA LYS A 161 16.79 11.33 23.15
C LYS A 161 16.03 12.13 24.21
N LYS A 162 15.43 13.27 23.85
CA LYS A 162 14.58 14.05 24.77
C LYS A 162 13.29 13.34 25.15
N ILE A 163 12.68 12.62 24.21
CA ILE A 163 11.44 11.86 24.42
C ILE A 163 11.71 10.57 25.21
N GLY A 164 12.97 10.10 25.26
CA GLY A 164 13.35 8.85 25.91
C GLY A 164 13.13 7.61 25.03
N CYS A 165 13.00 7.80 23.71
CA CYS A 165 12.92 6.70 22.75
C CYS A 165 14.30 6.11 22.49
N ALA A 166 14.40 4.78 22.51
CA ALA A 166 15.63 4.07 22.16
C ALA A 166 15.97 4.29 20.67
N PRO A 167 17.27 4.40 20.32
CA PRO A 167 17.68 4.49 18.93
C PRO A 167 17.36 3.18 18.18
N PRO A 168 17.02 3.25 16.88
CA PRO A 168 16.90 2.07 16.04
C PRO A 168 18.21 1.28 16.04
N SER A 169 18.11 -0.05 16.04
CA SER A 169 19.27 -0.94 15.90
C SER A 169 19.98 -0.78 14.54
N ASN A 170 19.23 -0.43 13.50
CA ASN A 170 19.74 -0.17 12.17
C ASN A 170 19.00 1.01 11.51
N LEU A 171 19.72 2.08 11.19
CA LEU A 171 19.13 3.25 10.53
C LEU A 171 18.68 2.97 9.09
N LYS A 172 19.23 1.95 8.43
CA LYS A 172 18.82 1.53 7.08
C LYS A 172 17.59 0.63 7.07
N LYS A 173 17.25 0.03 8.21
CA LYS A 173 16.12 -0.89 8.39
C LYS A 173 15.46 -0.60 9.72
N VAL A 174 14.64 0.45 9.74
CA VAL A 174 13.90 0.86 10.94
C VAL A 174 12.60 0.08 11.06
N ASP A 175 12.14 -0.17 12.29
CA ASP A 175 10.84 -0.76 12.52
C ASP A 175 9.74 0.23 12.13
N TYR A 176 8.82 -0.19 11.25
CA TYR A 176 7.85 0.72 10.63
C TYR A 176 6.98 1.47 11.65
N TYR A 177 6.24 0.74 12.51
CA TYR A 177 5.26 1.35 13.40
C TYR A 177 5.85 2.31 14.45
N PRO A 178 6.90 1.92 15.21
CA PRO A 178 7.49 2.82 16.20
C PRO A 178 8.10 4.07 15.56
N SER A 179 8.69 3.91 14.37
CA SER A 179 9.37 5.00 13.66
C SER A 179 8.40 6.00 13.05
N VAL A 180 7.27 5.55 12.51
CA VAL A 180 6.18 6.44 12.05
C VAL A 180 5.61 7.24 13.22
N GLN A 181 5.42 6.60 14.39
CA GLN A 181 4.94 7.30 15.59
C GLN A 181 5.93 8.37 16.06
N LEU A 182 7.23 8.04 16.10
CA LEU A 182 8.27 9.01 16.45
C LEU A 182 8.31 10.18 15.46
N LEU A 183 8.23 9.89 14.15
CA LEU A 183 8.24 10.93 13.13
C LEU A 183 7.03 11.87 13.27
N ASN A 184 5.82 11.32 13.43
CA ASN A 184 4.61 12.12 13.63
C ASN A 184 4.71 12.97 14.91
N LEU A 185 5.20 12.38 16.01
CA LEU A 185 5.36 13.09 17.28
C LEU A 185 6.37 14.25 17.18
N VAL A 186 7.44 14.09 16.40
CA VAL A 186 8.43 15.15 16.17
C VAL A 186 7.91 16.21 15.20
N HIS A 187 7.06 15.85 14.23
CA HIS A 187 6.50 16.79 13.27
C HIS A 187 5.30 17.58 13.81
N ASP A 188 4.58 17.01 14.79
CA ASP A 188 3.45 17.66 15.48
C ASP A 188 3.89 18.59 16.62
N MET A 189 5.18 18.60 17.00
CA MET A 189 5.79 19.52 17.98
C MET A 189 6.33 20.78 17.34
#